data_AF-A0A7V9LHK3-F1
#
_entry.id   AF-A0A7V9LHK3-F1
#
_cell.length_a   1.000
_cell.length_b   1.000
_cell.length_c   1.000
_cell.angle_alpha   90.00
_cell.angle_beta   90.00
_cell.angle_gamma   90.00
#
_symmetry.space_group_name_H-M   'P 1'
#
loop_
_entity.id
_entity.type
_entity.pdbx_description
1 polymer ?
#
loop_
_entity_poly.entity_id
_entity_poly.type
_entity_poly.pdbx_seq_one_letter_code
_entity_poly.pdbx_strand_id
1 'polypeptide(L)' 'MRRRYRAAIDAGENTVSYALGQLRAGGLVRNRRAGRFIYYRLADPRLRDLVDLALRVGGR' A
#
# COMPACT_ATOMS: atom_id res chain seq x y z
N MET A 1 -15.61 -10.05 -7.51
CA MET A 1 -15.14 -9.79 -6.13
C MET A 1 -14.42 -8.44 -6.08
N ARG A 2 -15.12 -7.33 -5.75
CA ARG A 2 -14.56 -5.96 -5.77
C ARG A 2 -14.51 -5.39 -4.34
N ARG A 3 -13.35 -5.45 -3.66
CA ARG A 3 -13.15 -4.76 -2.36
C ARG A 3 -12.53 -3.38 -2.59
N ARG A 4 -13.21 -2.35 -2.11
CA ARG A 4 -12.74 -0.96 -2.00
C ARG A 4 -12.01 -0.82 -0.66
N TYR A 5 -10.73 -0.47 -0.66
CA TYR A 5 -9.89 -0.36 0.55
C TYR A 5 -10.06 0.95 1.34
N ARG A 6 -11.24 1.59 1.30
CA ARG A 6 -11.48 2.88 1.98
C ARG A 6 -11.57 2.75 3.52
N ALA A 7 -11.36 1.57 4.10
CA ALA A 7 -11.71 1.30 5.49
C ALA A 7 -10.55 0.81 6.38
N ALA A 8 -9.31 0.75 5.90
CA ALA A 8 -8.23 0.10 6.67
C ALA A 8 -7.27 1.06 7.39
N ILE A 9 -7.25 2.35 7.03
CA ILE A 9 -6.29 3.31 7.57
C ILE A 9 -7.09 4.54 8.02
N ASP A 10 -7.08 4.83 9.32
CA ASP A 10 -7.59 6.08 9.89
C ASP A 10 -6.55 7.20 9.67
N ALA A 11 -6.29 7.53 8.39
CA ALA A 11 -5.42 8.61 8.00
C ALA A 11 -6.04 9.37 6.83
N GLY A 12 -5.77 10.68 6.77
CA GLY A 12 -6.22 11.54 5.67
C GLY A 12 -5.70 11.07 4.31
N GLU A 13 -6.47 11.32 3.25
CA GLU A 13 -6.16 10.91 1.87
C GLU A 13 -4.78 11.39 1.39
N ASN A 14 -4.36 12.58 1.82
CA ASN A 14 -3.04 13.14 1.52
C ASN A 14 -1.92 12.32 2.18
N THR A 15 -2.09 11.93 3.44
CA THR A 15 -1.11 11.10 4.17
C THR A 15 -0.95 9.72 3.52
N VAL A 16 -2.06 9.10 3.12
CA VAL A 16 -2.05 7.81 2.42
C VAL A 16 -1.36 7.94 1.07
N SER A 17 -1.69 8.99 0.30
CA SER A 17 -1.09 9.22 -1.03
C SER A 17 0.40 9.50 -0.95
N TYR A 18 0.83 10.26 0.05
CA TYR A 18 2.23 10.54 0.32
C TYR A 18 2.98 9.24 0.66
N ALA A 19 2.48 8.45 1.62
CA ALA A 19 3.10 7.18 2.00
C ALA A 19 3.19 6.19 0.82
N LEU A 20 2.14 6.07 0.01
CA LEU A 20 2.14 5.23 -1.20
C LEU A 20 3.13 5.75 -2.26
N GLY A 21 3.33 7.07 -2.34
CA GLY A 21 4.36 7.71 -3.16
C GLY A 21 5.76 7.27 -2.74
N GLN A 22 6.06 7.33 -1.43
CA GLN A 22 7.34 6.89 -0.89
C GLN A 22 7.60 5.40 -1.14
N LEU A 23 6.60 4.55 -0.90
CA LEU A 23 6.70 3.11 -1.17
C LEU A 23 6.89 2.81 -2.67
N ARG A 24 6.29 3.61 -3.55
CA ARG A 24 6.49 3.48 -5.00
C ARG A 24 7.92 3.89 -5.39
N ALA A 25 8.42 4.99 -4.84
CA ALA A 25 9.79 5.44 -5.07
C ALA A 25 10.81 4.39 -4.63
N GLY A 26 10.55 3.70 -3.50
CA GLY A 26 11.36 2.57 -3.03
C GLY A 26 11.13 1.25 -3.77
N GLY A 27 10.28 1.21 -4.82
CA GLY A 27 10.03 0.01 -5.62
C GLY A 27 9.22 -1.09 -4.91
N LEU A 28 8.67 -0.82 -3.73
CA LEU A 28 7.92 -1.79 -2.91
C LEU A 28 6.50 -2.02 -3.44
N VAL A 29 5.93 -1.01 -4.08
CA VAL A 29 4.59 -1.09 -4.68
C VAL A 29 4.61 -0.67 -6.14
N ARG A 30 3.72 -1.29 -6.91
CA ARG A 30 3.38 -0.88 -8.27
C ARG A 30 1.99 -0.30 -8.27
N ASN A 31 1.78 0.68 -9.16
CA ASN A 31 0.45 1.21 -9.38
C ASN A 31 -0.10 0.84 -10.76
N ARG A 32 -1.42 0.85 -10.85
CA ARG A 32 -2.17 0.74 -12.08
C ARG A 32 -3.28 1.77 -12.05
N ARG A 33 -3.32 2.65 -13.04
CA ARG A 33 -4.43 3.57 -13.23
C ARG A 33 -5.57 2.88 -13.98
N ALA A 34 -6.80 3.00 -13.48
CA ALA A 34 -8.00 2.62 -14.22
C ALA A 34 -9.04 3.75 -14.07
N GLY A 35 -9.14 4.58 -15.10
CA GLY A 35 -9.94 5.80 -15.09
C GLY A 35 -9.47 6.77 -14.02
N ARG A 36 -10.40 7.12 -13.11
CA ARG A 36 -10.14 8.04 -11.98
C ARG A 36 -9.41 7.38 -10.80
N PHE A 37 -9.33 6.05 -10.76
CA PHE A 37 -8.74 5.33 -9.63
C PHE A 37 -7.29 4.92 -9.93
N ILE A 38 -6.44 5.06 -8.91
CA ILE A 38 -5.10 4.49 -8.91
C ILE A 38 -5.09 3.34 -7.91
N TYR A 39 -4.84 2.14 -8.41
CA TYR A 39 -4.72 0.94 -7.60
C TYR A 39 -3.26 0.67 -7.32
N TYR A 40 -2.96 0.26 -6.10
CA TYR A 40 -1.62 -0.15 -5.69
C TYR A 40 -1.62 -1.65 -5.37
N ARG A 41 -0.49 -2.29 -5.67
CA ARG A 41 -0.19 -3.68 -5.30
C ARG A 41 1.28 -3.79 -4.92
N LEU A 42 1.64 -4.80 -4.14
CA LEU A 42 3.04 -5.13 -3.91
C LEU A 42 3.73 -5.41 -5.26
N ALA A 43 4.97 -4.92 -5.38
CA ALA A 43 5.78 -5.09 -6.57
C ALA A 43 6.22 -6.55 -6.76
N ASP A 44 6.45 -7.27 -5.66
CA ASP A 44 6.83 -8.67 -5.63
C ASP A 44 6.02 -9.42 -4.54
N PRO A 45 5.52 -10.64 -4.81
CA PRO A 45 4.85 -11.45 -3.80
C PRO A 45 5.64 -11.68 -2.51
N ARG A 46 6.97 -11.78 -2.58
CA ARG A 46 7.88 -11.99 -1.42
C ARG A 46 7.89 -10.82 -0.45
N LEU A 47 7.51 -9.62 -0.90
CA LEU A 47 7.36 -8.46 -0.01
C LEU A 47 6.23 -8.67 1.02
N ARG A 48 5.34 -9.63 0.79
CA ARG A 48 4.32 -10.03 1.77
C ARG A 48 4.97 -10.46 3.08
N ASP A 49 6.00 -11.30 3.01
CA ASP A 49 6.68 -11.84 4.19
C ASP A 49 7.39 -10.73 4.96
N LEU A 50 7.97 -9.74 4.26
CA LEU A 50 8.59 -8.58 4.89
C LEU A 50 7.58 -7.65 5.57
N VAL A 51 6.42 -7.43 4.94
CA VAL A 51 5.33 -6.66 5.56
C VAL A 51 4.80 -7.39 6.79
N ASP A 52 4.60 -8.70 6.70
CA ASP A 52 4.15 -9.51 7.82
C ASP A 52 5.17 -9.49 8.98
N LEU A 53 6.47 -9.53 8.67
CA LEU A 53 7.54 -9.36 9.65
C LEU A 53 7.52 -7.95 10.27
N ALA A 54 7.41 -6.90 9.45
CA ALA A 54 7.36 -5.52 9.92
C ALA A 54 6.16 -5.27 10.84
N LEU A 55 5.01 -5.88 10.56
CA LEU A 55 3.84 -5.82 11.43
C LEU A 55 4.07 -6.55 12.77
N ARG A 56 4.82 -7.67 12.76
CA ARG A 56 5.19 -8.38 14.00
C ARG A 56 6.19 -7.60 14.85
N VAL A 57 7.12 -6.89 14.21
CA VAL A 57 8.20 -6.16 14.90
C VAL A 57 7.75 -4.75 15.33
N GLY A 58 6.99 -4.08 14.48
CA GLY A 58 6.52 -2.69 14.66
C GLY A 58 5.12 -2.55 15.25
N GLY A 59 4.40 -3.65 15.49
CA GLY A 59 3.12 -3.67 16.21
C GLY A 59 3.26 -3.57 17.73
N ARG A 60 4.29 -2.86 18.22
CA ARG A 60 4.44 -2.46 19.62
C ARG A 60 4.00 -1.01 19.79
#